data_AF-A0A1S3R3Q8-F1
#
_entry.id   AF-A0A1S3R3Q8-F1
#
_cell.length_a   1.000
_cell.length_b   1.000
_cell.length_c   1.000
_cell.angle_alpha   90.00
_cell.angle_beta   90.00
_cell.angle_gamma   90.00
#
_symmetry.space_group_name_H-M   'P 1'
#
loop_
_entity.id
_entity.type
_entity.pdbx_description
1 polymer ?
#
loop_
_entity_poly.entity_id
_entity_poly.type
_entity_poly.pdbx_seq_one_letter_code
_entity_poly.pdbx_strand_id
1 'polypeptide(L)'
;MLYENEISLPDELEVKLNATTSSEDEYQLKVSCYYVVNITRTLAFLTRPRDNEPFAETGTGRLMVRMRLAQDASYNTFYQEEDYPVVKYLKQPLHFEVELTRSSDPKVALMLDHCWATLNEDRDSRPRWNLIING
;
A
#
# COMPACT_ATOMS: atom_id res chain seq x y z
N MET A 1 33.60 8.19 42.97
CA MET A 1 33.67 9.28 41.96
C MET A 1 33.05 10.52 42.58
N LEU A 2 33.78 11.63 42.61
CA LEU A 2 33.33 12.89 43.19
C LEU A 2 32.96 13.82 42.03
N TYR A 3 31.72 14.29 42.04
CA TYR A 3 31.26 15.34 41.14
C TYR A 3 31.00 16.58 41.95
N GLU A 4 31.48 17.71 41.45
CA GLU A 4 31.35 18.98 42.12
C GLU A 4 30.80 19.99 41.12
N ASN A 5 29.80 20.73 41.56
CA ASN A 5 29.19 21.80 40.78
C ASN A 5 28.97 23.01 41.69
N GLU A 6 28.96 24.18 41.09
CA GLU A 6 28.84 25.44 41.81
C GLU A 6 27.64 26.20 41.25
N ILE A 7 26.73 26.57 42.14
CA ILE A 7 25.53 27.32 41.80
C ILE A 7 25.75 28.73 42.34
N SER A 8 25.96 29.67 41.43
CA SER A 8 25.81 31.09 41.73
C SER A 8 24.41 31.53 41.35
N LEU A 9 23.83 32.42 42.15
CA LEU A 9 22.63 33.14 41.75
C LEU A 9 23.08 34.22 40.74
N PRO A 10 22.61 34.19 39.49
CA PRO A 10 22.78 35.34 38.62
C PRO A 10 22.02 36.51 39.26
N ASP A 11 22.63 37.68 39.20
CA ASP A 11 22.06 38.93 39.69
C ASP A 11 20.76 39.23 38.89
N GLU A 12 19.61 38.73 39.34
CA GLU A 12 18.31 39.03 38.73
C GLU A 12 17.90 40.48 39.08
N LEU A 13 18.74 41.47 38.72
CA LEU A 13 18.34 42.87 38.58
C LEU A 13 19.46 43.77 37.99
N GLU A 14 20.13 43.37 36.90
CA GLU A 14 20.60 44.37 35.91
C GLU A 14 19.44 44.91 35.04
N VAL A 15 18.30 45.22 35.67
CA VAL A 15 17.36 46.23 35.18
C VAL A 15 17.43 47.40 36.15
N LYS A 16 18.36 48.30 35.84
CA LYS A 16 18.35 49.74 36.15
C LYS A 16 17.77 50.12 37.53
N LEU A 17 18.62 50.52 38.47
CA LEU A 17 18.63 51.90 38.97
C LEU A 17 19.83 52.12 39.90
N ASN A 18 20.48 53.27 39.72
CA ASN A 18 21.55 53.79 40.56
C ASN A 18 21.23 53.69 42.06
N ALA A 19 22.13 53.11 42.86
CA ALA A 19 22.84 53.78 43.94
C ALA A 19 23.33 52.82 45.04
N THR A 20 24.48 53.19 45.61
CA THR A 20 24.94 52.90 46.98
C THR A 20 25.51 51.51 47.29
N THR A 21 26.84 51.51 47.37
CA THR A 21 27.70 50.70 48.26
C THR A 21 26.98 49.74 49.23
N SER A 22 27.08 48.45 48.94
CA SER A 22 27.00 47.37 49.92
C SER A 22 27.84 46.23 49.36
N SER A 23 28.89 45.82 50.08
CA SER A 23 29.69 44.64 49.77
C SER A 23 28.83 43.40 50.07
N GLU A 24 27.97 43.03 49.13
CA GLU A 24 27.11 41.86 49.30
C GLU A 24 27.85 40.66 48.73
N ASP A 25 28.22 39.75 49.62
CA ASP A 25 28.92 38.52 49.30
C ASP A 25 28.13 37.76 48.22
N GLU A 26 28.72 37.63 47.03
CA GLU A 26 28.14 36.91 45.90
C GLU A 26 27.81 35.49 46.37
N TYR A 27 26.52 35.16 46.43
CA TYR A 27 26.09 33.89 46.99
C TYR A 27 26.53 32.77 46.04
N GLN A 28 27.57 32.04 46.47
CA GLN A 28 28.11 30.89 45.78
C GLN A 28 27.86 29.65 46.63
N LEU A 29 27.03 28.73 46.11
CA LEU A 29 26.77 27.44 46.72
C LEU A 29 27.55 26.35 45.97
N LYS A 30 28.57 25.81 46.63
CA LYS A 30 29.30 24.66 46.12
C LYS A 30 28.64 23.36 46.56
N VAL A 31 28.25 22.54 45.60
CA VAL A 31 27.59 21.25 45.82
C VAL A 31 28.53 20.13 45.38
N SER A 32 28.99 19.32 46.33
CA SER A 32 29.86 18.18 46.06
C SER A 32 29.12 16.88 46.37
N CYS A 33 28.93 16.05 45.35
CA CYS A 33 28.26 14.76 45.45
C CYS A 33 29.28 13.62 45.33
N TYR A 34 29.37 12.80 46.37
CA TYR A 34 30.21 11.61 46.39
C TYR A 34 29.40 10.39 45.94
N TYR A 35 29.68 9.90 44.74
CA TYR A 35 29.12 8.65 44.24
C TYR A 35 30.07 7.50 44.52
N VAL A 36 29.63 6.60 45.39
CA VAL A 36 30.33 5.34 45.61
C VAL A 36 29.93 4.40 44.47
N VAL A 37 30.77 4.35 43.42
CA VAL A 37 30.60 3.41 42.31
C VAL A 37 31.05 2.02 42.77
N ASN A 38 30.26 1.41 43.66
CA ASN A 38 30.56 0.10 44.22
C ASN A 38 30.23 -1.05 43.26
N ILE A 39 29.44 -0.80 42.21
CA ILE A 39 28.90 -1.87 41.38
C ILE A 39 28.68 -1.38 39.95
N THR A 40 29.42 -1.96 39.00
CA THR A 40 29.06 -1.96 37.59
C THR A 40 27.95 -2.98 37.37
N ARG A 41 26.75 -2.52 36.97
CA ARG A 41 25.64 -3.39 36.61
C ARG A 41 25.71 -3.65 35.10
N THR A 42 26.21 -4.81 34.72
CA THR A 42 26.22 -5.22 33.31
C THR A 42 24.84 -5.74 32.92
N LEU A 43 24.18 -5.08 31.97
CA LEU A 43 22.95 -5.57 31.35
C LEU A 43 23.33 -6.51 30.20
N ALA A 44 23.14 -7.81 30.39
CA ALA A 44 23.27 -8.79 29.31
C ALA A 44 21.94 -8.87 28.55
N PHE A 45 21.95 -8.42 27.29
CA PHE A 45 20.85 -8.65 26.37
C PHE A 45 21.12 -9.94 25.60
N LEU A 46 20.32 -10.97 25.84
CA LEU A 46 20.32 -12.18 25.04
C LEU A 46 19.24 -12.02 23.97
N THR A 47 19.63 -11.58 22.77
CA THR A 47 18.74 -11.65 21.62
C THR A 47 18.68 -13.11 21.17
N ARG A 48 17.54 -13.78 21.37
CA ARG A 48 17.31 -15.04 20.66
C ARG A 48 17.14 -14.68 19.18
N PRO A 49 17.97 -15.21 18.27
CA PRO A 49 17.67 -15.15 16.85
C PRO A 49 16.28 -15.76 16.64
N ARG A 50 15.48 -15.15 15.77
CA ARG A 50 14.19 -15.72 15.42
C ARG A 50 14.46 -17.03 14.68
N ASP A 51 14.02 -18.16 15.23
CA ASP A 51 14.29 -19.49 14.67
C ASP A 51 13.68 -19.68 13.26
N ASN A 52 12.66 -18.90 12.93
CA ASN A 52 11.97 -18.98 11.65
C ASN A 52 12.23 -17.72 10.81
N GLU A 53 12.92 -17.89 9.70
CA GLU A 53 12.97 -16.90 8.63
C GLU A 53 11.56 -16.77 8.00
N PRO A 54 11.09 -15.54 7.73
CA PRO A 54 9.85 -15.36 6.99
C PRO A 54 10.03 -15.91 5.59
N PHE A 55 9.26 -16.94 5.23
CA PHE A 55 9.21 -17.47 3.88
C PHE A 55 8.00 -16.92 3.14
N ALA A 56 8.17 -16.62 1.85
CA ALA A 56 7.07 -16.28 0.98
C ALA A 56 6.44 -17.57 0.44
N GLU A 57 5.15 -17.75 0.66
CA GLU A 57 4.38 -18.84 0.06
C GLU A 57 3.98 -18.45 -1.37
N THR A 58 4.03 -19.41 -2.30
CA THR A 58 3.63 -19.15 -3.68
C THR A 58 2.10 -19.11 -3.76
N GLY A 59 1.56 -17.93 -4.11
CA GLY A 59 0.14 -17.75 -4.38
C GLY A 59 -0.19 -17.93 -5.87
N THR A 60 -1.34 -18.54 -6.17
CA THR A 60 -1.89 -18.60 -7.54
C THR A 60 -3.12 -17.71 -7.65
N GLY A 61 -3.17 -16.86 -8.68
CA GLY A 61 -4.32 -16.02 -9.00
C GLY A 61 -4.84 -16.29 -10.41
N ARG A 62 -6.11 -15.94 -10.67
CA ARG A 62 -6.71 -15.98 -12.01
C ARG A 62 -7.22 -14.60 -12.40
N LEU A 63 -6.99 -14.22 -13.65
CA LEU A 63 -7.61 -13.04 -14.24
C LEU A 63 -9.05 -13.39 -14.64
N MET A 64 -9.99 -12.53 -14.27
CA MET A 64 -11.39 -12.70 -14.66
C MET A 64 -11.67 -11.89 -15.91
N VAL A 65 -12.24 -12.56 -16.90
CA VAL A 65 -12.62 -11.99 -18.20
C VAL A 65 -14.14 -12.12 -18.33
N ARG A 66 -14.78 -11.11 -18.93
CA ARG A 66 -16.21 -11.13 -19.25
C ARG A 66 -16.40 -10.73 -20.71
N MET A 67 -17.33 -11.39 -21.39
CA MET A 67 -17.83 -10.98 -22.70
C MET A 67 -19.24 -10.40 -22.55
N ARG A 68 -19.52 -9.30 -23.26
CA ARG A 68 -20.82 -8.62 -23.29
C ARG A 68 -21.24 -8.32 -24.73
N LEU A 69 -22.55 -8.31 -24.98
CA LEU A 69 -23.10 -7.88 -26.27
C LEU A 69 -23.66 -6.47 -26.14
N ALA A 70 -23.08 -5.52 -26.86
CA ALA A 70 -23.55 -4.15 -26.94
C ALA A 70 -24.77 -4.04 -27.88
N GLN A 71 -25.64 -3.08 -27.59
CA GLN A 71 -26.86 -2.86 -28.38
C GLN A 71 -26.55 -2.18 -29.73
N ASP A 72 -25.46 -1.41 -29.78
CA ASP A 72 -24.99 -0.70 -30.96
C ASP A 72 -23.45 -0.54 -30.96
N ALA A 73 -22.93 0.14 -31.99
CA ALA A 73 -21.49 0.38 -32.17
C ALA A 73 -20.90 1.41 -31.19
N SER A 74 -21.70 2.01 -30.30
CA SER A 74 -21.22 2.97 -29.31
C SER A 74 -20.67 2.31 -28.05
N TYR A 75 -20.97 1.02 -27.81
CA TYR A 75 -20.56 0.26 -26.63
C TYR A 75 -20.97 0.90 -25.29
N ASN A 76 -22.01 1.73 -25.28
CA ASN A 76 -22.50 2.39 -24.06
C ASN A 76 -23.57 1.58 -23.34
N THR A 77 -24.36 0.80 -24.08
CA THR A 77 -25.45 -0.02 -23.54
C THR A 77 -25.28 -1.47 -23.95
N PHE A 78 -25.58 -2.38 -23.03
CA PHE A 78 -25.38 -3.82 -23.18
C PHE A 78 -26.66 -4.58 -22.85
N TYR A 79 -26.89 -5.68 -23.56
CA TYR A 79 -27.97 -6.62 -23.26
C TYR A 79 -27.75 -7.32 -21.92
N GLN A 80 -28.82 -7.48 -21.15
CA GLN A 80 -28.85 -8.21 -19.89
C GLN A 80 -29.32 -9.66 -20.09
N GLU A 81 -29.31 -10.46 -19.02
CA GLU A 81 -29.66 -11.90 -19.08
C GLU A 81 -31.12 -12.11 -19.49
N GLU A 82 -32.00 -11.22 -19.03
CA GLU A 82 -33.42 -11.16 -19.37
C GLU A 82 -33.71 -10.80 -20.84
N ASP A 83 -32.75 -10.22 -21.56
CA ASP A 83 -32.92 -9.84 -22.96
C ASP A 83 -32.67 -11.00 -23.94
N TYR A 84 -32.17 -12.14 -23.45
CA TYR A 84 -31.90 -13.31 -24.29
C TYR A 84 -33.16 -14.14 -24.53
N PRO A 85 -33.38 -14.66 -25.75
CA PRO A 85 -32.48 -14.60 -26.91
C PRO A 85 -32.59 -13.29 -27.71
N VAL A 86 -31.43 -12.74 -28.10
CA VAL A 86 -31.37 -11.54 -28.94
C VAL A 86 -31.66 -11.90 -30.40
N VAL A 87 -32.76 -11.35 -30.94
CA VAL A 87 -33.17 -11.57 -32.34
C VAL A 87 -32.67 -10.43 -33.23
N LYS A 88 -32.02 -10.77 -34.34
CA LYS A 88 -31.50 -9.81 -35.34
C LYS A 88 -31.78 -10.31 -36.76
N TYR A 89 -31.77 -9.37 -37.71
CA TYR A 89 -31.81 -9.72 -39.13
C TYR A 89 -30.46 -10.20 -39.63
N LEU A 90 -30.47 -11.08 -40.65
CA LEU A 90 -29.24 -11.50 -41.32
C LEU A 90 -28.48 -10.28 -41.86
N LYS A 91 -27.14 -10.35 -41.79
CA LYS A 91 -26.19 -9.26 -42.14
C LYS A 91 -26.20 -8.04 -41.22
N GLN A 92 -27.08 -7.99 -40.22
CA GLN A 92 -26.99 -6.95 -39.20
C GLN A 92 -25.80 -7.28 -38.27
N PRO A 93 -24.92 -6.31 -37.97
CA PRO A 93 -23.77 -6.57 -37.13
C PRO A 93 -24.16 -6.81 -35.66
N LEU A 94 -23.36 -7.62 -34.99
CA LEU A 94 -23.38 -7.81 -33.54
C LEU A 94 -22.10 -7.21 -32.97
N HIS A 95 -22.23 -6.43 -31.90
CA HIS A 95 -21.12 -5.70 -31.29
C HIS A 95 -20.72 -6.37 -29.97
N PHE A 96 -19.68 -7.20 -30.01
CA PHE A 96 -19.17 -7.89 -28.83
C PHE A 96 -18.03 -7.09 -28.18
N GLU A 97 -18.05 -7.02 -26.87
CA GLU A 97 -16.97 -6.48 -26.05
C GLU A 97 -16.44 -7.57 -25.14
N VAL A 98 -15.12 -7.63 -24.98
CA VAL A 98 -14.46 -8.51 -24.01
C VAL A 98 -13.61 -7.65 -23.08
N GLU A 99 -13.81 -7.78 -21.78
CA GLU A 99 -13.15 -6.97 -20.76
C GLU A 99 -12.48 -7.82 -19.67
N LEU A 100 -11.38 -7.30 -19.11
CA LEU A 100 -10.79 -7.79 -17.85
C LEU A 100 -11.48 -7.09 -16.68
N THR A 101 -12.28 -7.81 -15.89
CA THR A 101 -13.19 -7.18 -14.92
C THR A 101 -12.52 -6.71 -13.63
N ARG A 102 -11.38 -7.31 -13.26
CA ARG A 102 -10.73 -7.12 -11.94
C ARG A 102 -9.27 -6.67 -11.99
N SER A 103 -8.69 -6.52 -13.18
CA SER A 103 -7.31 -6.09 -13.33
C SER A 103 -7.26 -4.67 -13.86
N SER A 104 -6.53 -3.79 -13.16
CA SER A 104 -6.19 -2.44 -13.60
C SER A 104 -4.69 -2.29 -13.91
N ASP A 105 -3.96 -3.40 -14.02
CA ASP A 105 -2.53 -3.38 -14.32
C ASP A 105 -2.29 -2.87 -15.75
N PRO A 106 -1.64 -1.70 -15.95
CA PRO A 106 -1.40 -1.14 -17.27
C PRO A 106 -0.41 -1.96 -18.11
N LYS A 107 0.30 -2.92 -17.52
CA LYS A 107 1.22 -3.82 -18.24
C LYS A 107 0.50 -5.03 -18.83
N VAL A 108 -0.75 -5.26 -18.47
CA VAL A 108 -1.56 -6.37 -18.95
C VAL A 108 -2.45 -5.89 -20.10
N ALA A 109 -2.37 -6.59 -21.22
CA ALA A 109 -3.25 -6.38 -22.37
C ALA A 109 -4.10 -7.63 -22.62
N LEU A 110 -5.35 -7.42 -23.06
CA LEU A 110 -6.26 -8.48 -23.47
C LEU A 110 -6.21 -8.62 -24.99
N MET A 111 -5.99 -9.83 -25.49
CA MET A 111 -5.90 -10.16 -26.92
C MET A 111 -6.75 -11.39 -27.23
N LEU A 112 -7.48 -11.37 -28.35
CA LEU A 112 -8.44 -12.41 -28.73
C LEU A 112 -7.87 -13.29 -29.84
N ASP A 113 -7.18 -14.36 -29.45
CA ASP A 113 -6.44 -15.22 -30.39
C ASP A 113 -7.34 -16.05 -31.31
N HIS A 114 -8.34 -16.74 -30.75
CA HIS A 114 -9.26 -17.58 -31.50
C HIS A 114 -10.69 -17.37 -31.02
N CYS A 115 -11.56 -16.89 -31.90
CA CYS A 115 -12.99 -16.74 -31.63
C CYS A 115 -13.81 -17.52 -32.65
N TRP A 116 -14.86 -18.18 -32.17
CA TRP A 116 -15.76 -18.94 -33.02
C TRP A 116 -17.17 -18.97 -32.44
N ALA A 117 -18.14 -19.22 -33.31
CA ALA A 117 -19.52 -19.49 -32.95
C ALA A 117 -19.84 -20.98 -33.13
N THR A 118 -20.72 -21.50 -32.28
CA THR A 118 -21.29 -22.84 -32.34
C THR A 118 -22.81 -22.76 -32.41
N LEU A 119 -23.45 -23.83 -32.88
CA LEU A 119 -24.92 -23.90 -32.91
C LEU A 119 -25.53 -24.13 -31.52
N ASN A 120 -24.81 -24.85 -30.66
CA ASN A 120 -25.24 -25.20 -29.31
C ASN A 120 -24.31 -24.57 -28.26
N GLU A 121 -24.73 -24.60 -27.00
CA GLU A 121 -23.97 -24.09 -25.85
C GLU A 121 -22.61 -24.78 -25.67
N ASP A 122 -22.47 -26.02 -26.13
CA ASP A 122 -21.19 -26.72 -26.14
C ASP A 122 -20.22 -26.07 -27.13
N ARG A 123 -19.12 -25.53 -26.58
CA ARG A 123 -18.03 -24.85 -27.29
C ARG A 123 -17.35 -25.72 -28.34
N ASP A 124 -17.41 -27.05 -28.19
CA ASP A 124 -16.74 -28.01 -29.07
C ASP A 124 -17.69 -28.62 -30.11
N SER A 125 -18.98 -28.25 -30.06
CA SER A 125 -19.99 -28.75 -30.97
C SER A 125 -19.73 -28.33 -32.43
N ARG A 126 -20.39 -29.05 -33.35
CA ARG A 126 -20.40 -28.76 -34.78
C ARG A 126 -21.84 -28.44 -35.21
N PRO A 127 -22.03 -27.56 -36.20
CA PRO A 127 -21.02 -26.80 -36.95
C PRO A 127 -20.34 -25.69 -36.11
N ARG A 128 -19.10 -25.34 -36.51
CA ARG A 128 -18.28 -24.27 -35.91
C ARG A 128 -17.90 -23.26 -36.99
N TRP A 129 -18.05 -21.98 -36.69
CA TRP A 129 -17.66 -20.89 -37.59
C TRP A 129 -16.61 -20.01 -36.93
N ASN A 130 -15.43 -19.93 -37.54
CA ASN A 130 -14.36 -19.10 -37.02
C ASN A 130 -14.63 -17.62 -37.36
N LEU A 131 -14.52 -16.77 -36.35
CA LEU A 131 -14.66 -15.32 -36.44
C LEU A 131 -13.29 -14.63 -36.40
N ILE A 132 -12.40 -15.11 -35.52
CA ILE A 132 -11.02 -14.67 -35.40
C ILE A 132 -10.11 -15.90 -35.38
N ILE A 133 -9.02 -15.86 -36.15
CA ILE A 133 -8.02 -16.92 -36.24
C ILE A 133 -6.65 -16.25 -36.18
N ASN A 134 -5.82 -16.63 -35.20
CA ASN A 134 -4.52 -16.04 -34.92
C ASN A 134 -4.62 -14.51 -34.70
N GLY A 135 -5.45 -14.12 -33.71
CA GLY A 135 -5.78 -12.72 -33.36
C GLY A 135 -4.98 -12.14 -32.20
#